data_AF-A0A2S8F650-F1
#
_entry.id   AF-A0A2S8F650-F1
#
_cell.length_a   1.000
_cell.length_b   1.000
_cell.length_c   1.000
_cell.angle_alpha   90.00
_cell.angle_beta   90.00
_cell.angle_gamma   90.00
#
_symmetry.space_group_name_H-M   'P 1'
#
loop_
_entity.id
_entity.type
_entity.pdbx_description
1 polymer ?
#
loop_
_entity_poly.entity_id
_entity_poly.type
_entity_poly.pdbx_seq_one_letter_code
_entity_poly.pdbx_strand_id
1 'polypeptide(L)'
;MSVYDHAAAEVIRQSPSSFAATRKLYGAIECKFYDSSLGTVLGRTFVGLVADCGTLQFKAFATNGHDLGLARYFGHGQRGTSFFGLSPIRHDVEQRFIDFFDQSFRQWAKVV
;
A
#
# COMPACT_ATOMS: atom_id res chain seq x y z
N MET A 1 -11.46 12.18 1.29
CA MET A 1 -11.76 12.05 -0.15
C MET A 1 -12.09 10.59 -0.39
N SER A 2 -13.33 10.28 -0.76
CA SER A 2 -13.79 8.89 -0.95
C SER A 2 -13.61 8.48 -2.41
N VAL A 3 -13.32 7.21 -2.68
CA VAL A 3 -13.29 6.62 -4.04
C VAL A 3 -14.62 6.82 -4.80
N TYR A 4 -15.69 7.20 -4.10
CA TYR A 4 -17.02 7.45 -4.65
C TYR A 4 -17.31 8.92 -5.02
N ASP A 5 -16.35 9.84 -4.93
CA ASP A 5 -16.58 11.24 -5.34
C ASP A 5 -16.48 11.39 -6.86
N HIS A 6 -17.61 11.18 -7.54
CA HIS A 6 -17.75 11.27 -8.99
C HIS A 6 -17.35 12.64 -9.53
N ALA A 7 -17.68 13.73 -8.82
CA ALA A 7 -17.37 15.08 -9.27
C ALA A 7 -15.85 15.32 -9.27
N ALA A 8 -15.17 14.92 -8.19
CA ALA A 8 -13.71 14.98 -8.13
C ALA A 8 -13.05 14.10 -9.20
N ALA A 9 -13.56 12.88 -9.42
CA ALA A 9 -13.05 11.98 -10.46
C ALA A 9 -13.20 12.57 -11.87
N GLU A 10 -14.30 13.27 -12.14
CA GLU A 10 -14.57 13.84 -13.46
C GLU A 10 -13.72 15.08 -13.77
N VAL A 11 -13.48 15.93 -12.77
CA VAL A 11 -12.52 17.03 -12.87
C VAL A 11 -11.11 16.50 -13.22
N ILE A 12 -10.72 15.36 -12.65
CA ILE A 12 -9.44 14.70 -12.95
C ILE A 12 -9.38 14.22 -14.41
N ARG A 13 -10.45 13.59 -14.92
CA ARG A 13 -10.50 13.11 -16.32
C ARG A 13 -10.39 14.26 -17.32
N GLN A 14 -10.96 15.41 -17.00
CA GLN A 14 -10.99 16.57 -17.88
C GLN A 14 -9.70 17.41 -17.84
N SER A 15 -8.84 17.23 -16.84
CA SER A 15 -7.56 17.96 -16.73
C SER A 15 -6.38 17.05 -16.35
N PRO A 16 -5.97 16.10 -17.22
CA PRO A 16 -4.89 15.15 -16.89
C PRO A 16 -3.53 15.82 -16.63
N SER A 17 -3.32 17.02 -17.17
CA SER A 17 -2.08 17.79 -17.07
C SER A 17 -1.90 18.55 -15.76
N SER A 18 -2.92 18.61 -14.89
CA SER A 18 -2.82 19.29 -13.59
C SER A 18 -2.12 18.48 -12.50
N PHE A 19 -1.82 17.19 -12.76
CA PHE A 19 -0.99 16.36 -11.89
C PHE A 19 0.44 16.27 -12.41
N ALA A 20 1.40 16.13 -11.50
CA ALA A 20 2.79 15.91 -11.85
C ALA A 20 2.90 14.73 -12.82
N ALA A 21 3.73 14.85 -13.87
CA ALA A 21 4.00 13.78 -14.82
C ALA A 21 4.67 12.60 -14.09
N THR A 22 3.88 11.78 -13.40
CA THR A 22 4.40 10.66 -12.64
C THR A 22 4.64 9.50 -13.59
N ARG A 23 5.73 8.76 -13.37
CA ARG A 23 5.87 7.39 -13.87
C ARG A 23 4.54 6.66 -13.67
N LYS A 24 4.16 5.80 -14.63
CA LYS A 24 2.86 5.10 -14.65
C LYS A 24 2.54 4.28 -13.39
N LEU A 25 3.55 4.00 -12.54
CA LEU A 25 3.39 3.23 -11.31
C LEU A 25 3.75 4.10 -10.09
N TYR A 26 2.74 4.35 -9.26
CA TYR A 26 2.83 5.22 -8.09
C TYR A 26 3.18 4.45 -6.81
N GLY A 27 2.56 3.28 -6.60
CA GLY A 27 2.78 2.43 -5.44
C GLY A 27 2.40 0.98 -5.71
N ALA A 28 2.79 0.09 -4.81
CA ALA A 28 2.49 -1.34 -4.90
C ALA A 28 1.96 -1.86 -3.56
N ILE A 29 0.96 -2.75 -3.63
CA ILE A 29 0.34 -3.37 -2.47
C ILE A 29 0.23 -4.86 -2.74
N GLU A 30 0.74 -5.68 -1.84
CA GLU A 30 0.48 -7.12 -1.81
C GLU A 30 -0.55 -7.40 -0.72
N CYS A 31 -1.72 -7.91 -1.08
CA CYS A 31 -2.79 -8.28 -0.14
C CYS A 31 -2.97 -9.79 -0.13
N LYS A 32 -2.86 -10.41 1.04
CA LYS A 32 -2.88 -11.86 1.19
C LYS A 32 -3.80 -12.33 2.31
N PHE A 33 -4.77 -13.14 1.95
CA PHE A 33 -5.63 -13.86 2.89
C PHE A 33 -5.22 -15.34 2.94
N TYR A 34 -4.84 -15.83 4.11
CA TYR A 34 -4.45 -17.22 4.30
C TYR A 34 -5.09 -17.82 5.56
N ASP A 35 -5.36 -19.11 5.46
CA ASP A 35 -5.74 -20.03 6.54
C ASP A 35 -4.53 -20.75 7.17
N SER A 36 -3.34 -20.57 6.57
CA SER A 36 -2.07 -21.19 6.96
C SER A 36 -0.93 -20.17 7.15
N SER A 37 0.19 -20.58 7.74
CA SER A 37 1.32 -19.70 8.05
C SER A 37 1.97 -19.15 6.78
N LEU A 38 2.06 -17.81 6.67
CA LEU A 38 2.78 -17.16 5.58
C LEU A 38 4.29 -17.35 5.72
N GLY A 39 4.93 -17.99 4.75
CA GLY A 39 6.39 -18.05 4.69
C GLY A 39 7.03 -16.71 4.27
N THR A 40 8.26 -16.47 4.73
CA THR A 40 9.07 -15.28 4.34
C THR A 40 9.33 -15.16 2.83
N VAL A 41 9.16 -16.25 2.08
CA VAL A 41 9.29 -16.28 0.61
C VAL A 41 8.36 -15.26 -0.04
N LEU A 42 7.11 -15.15 0.41
CA LEU A 42 6.15 -14.20 -0.15
C LEU A 42 6.60 -12.75 0.01
N GLY A 43 7.06 -12.39 1.20
CA GLY A 43 7.61 -11.05 1.46
C GLY A 43 8.84 -10.75 0.59
N ARG A 44 9.73 -11.75 0.42
CA ARG A 44 10.91 -11.61 -0.45
C ARG A 44 10.54 -11.45 -1.91
N THR A 45 9.61 -12.25 -2.42
CA THR A 45 9.12 -12.16 -3.80
C THR A 45 8.49 -10.79 -4.06
N PHE A 46 7.64 -10.30 -3.15
CA PHE A 46 7.06 -8.97 -3.25
C PHE A 46 8.12 -7.87 -3.27
N VAL A 47 9.06 -7.87 -2.32
CA VAL A 47 10.11 -6.85 -2.25
C VAL A 47 11.01 -6.89 -3.49
N GLY A 48 11.33 -8.09 -4.00
CA GLY A 48 12.10 -8.25 -5.24
C GLY A 48 11.38 -7.64 -6.44
N LEU A 49 10.11 -8.01 -6.66
CA LEU A 49 9.29 -7.46 -7.74
C LEU A 49 9.19 -5.93 -7.67
N VAL A 50 9.00 -5.38 -6.46
CA VAL A 50 8.89 -3.94 -6.26
C VAL A 50 10.24 -3.23 -6.45
N ALA A 51 11.37 -3.89 -6.23
CA ALA A 51 12.68 -3.32 -6.54
C ALA A 51 12.84 -3.11 -8.06
N ASP A 52 12.31 -4.03 -8.87
CA ASP A 52 12.36 -3.94 -10.34
C ASP A 52 11.42 -2.85 -10.89
N CYS A 53 10.42 -2.43 -10.11
CA CYS A 53 9.49 -1.36 -10.44
C CYS A 53 10.08 0.06 -10.24
N GLY A 54 11.31 0.16 -9.71
CA GLY A 54 11.98 1.42 -9.42
C GLY A 54 11.46 2.15 -8.17
N THR A 55 11.62 3.47 -8.13
CA THR A 55 11.19 4.28 -6.98
C THR A 55 9.69 4.44 -6.96
N LEU A 56 9.04 3.75 -6.02
CA LEU A 56 7.63 3.90 -5.69
C LEU A 56 7.46 4.83 -4.49
N GLN A 57 6.33 5.51 -4.45
CA GLN A 57 5.97 6.45 -3.39
C GLN A 57 5.50 5.70 -2.14
N PHE A 58 4.82 4.57 -2.33
CA PHE A 58 4.50 3.66 -1.25
C PHE A 58 4.65 2.19 -1.67
N LYS A 59 4.94 1.35 -0.68
CA LYS A 59 5.04 -0.10 -0.80
C LYS A 59 4.39 -0.70 0.44
N ALA A 60 3.39 -1.55 0.27
CA ALA A 60 2.66 -2.13 1.39
C ALA A 60 2.46 -3.64 1.25
N PHE A 61 2.57 -4.36 2.36
CA PHE A 61 2.24 -5.78 2.45
C PHE A 61 1.17 -5.97 3.53
N ALA A 62 0.01 -6.48 3.16
CA ALA A 62 -1.13 -6.66 4.05
C ALA A 62 -1.56 -8.11 4.11
N THR A 63 -1.82 -8.61 5.32
CA THR A 63 -2.32 -9.96 5.52
C THR A 63 -3.16 -10.10 6.79
N ASN A 64 -4.12 -11.03 6.76
CA ASN A 64 -4.91 -11.43 7.92
C ASN A 64 -4.10 -12.25 8.94
N GLY A 65 -3.01 -12.89 8.51
CA GLY A 65 -2.16 -13.71 9.36
C GLY A 65 -1.11 -12.90 10.13
N HIS A 66 -0.46 -13.56 11.09
CA HIS A 66 0.74 -13.07 11.73
C HIS A 66 1.85 -14.11 11.59
N ASP A 67 2.97 -13.73 10.96
CA ASP A 67 4.15 -14.58 10.86
C ASP A 67 5.37 -13.81 11.39
N LEU A 68 6.06 -14.38 12.38
CA LEU A 68 7.21 -13.74 13.03
C LEU A 68 8.38 -13.55 12.07
N GLY A 69 8.59 -14.49 11.15
CA GLY A 69 9.64 -14.38 10.14
C GLY A 69 9.37 -13.23 9.19
N LEU A 70 8.12 -13.09 8.75
CA LEU A 70 7.65 -12.04 7.86
C LEU A 70 7.67 -10.67 8.57
N ALA A 71 7.25 -10.61 9.83
CA ALA A 71 7.34 -9.40 10.64
C ALA A 71 8.79 -8.94 10.82
N ARG A 72 9.70 -9.87 11.15
CA ARG A 72 11.14 -9.58 11.21
C ARG A 72 11.67 -9.14 9.84
N TYR A 73 11.22 -9.78 8.76
CA TYR A 73 11.61 -9.42 7.41
C TYR A 73 11.19 -7.98 7.07
N PHE A 74 9.94 -7.58 7.30
CA PHE A 74 9.48 -6.21 7.01
C PHE A 74 9.97 -5.15 8.01
N GLY A 75 10.51 -5.53 9.17
CA GLY A 75 11.11 -4.60 10.13
C GLY A 75 12.34 -3.82 9.63
N HIS A 76 12.87 -4.15 8.45
CA HIS A 76 13.95 -3.40 7.82
C HIS A 76 13.41 -2.28 6.91
N GLY A 77 13.80 -1.03 7.16
CA GLY A 77 13.17 0.19 6.62
C GLY A 77 13.09 0.39 5.10
N GLN A 78 13.64 -0.52 4.28
CA GLN A 78 13.58 -0.43 2.80
C GLN A 78 12.54 -1.36 2.16
N ARG A 79 11.84 -2.17 2.96
CA ARG A 79 10.96 -3.25 2.46
C ARG A 79 9.49 -2.86 2.36
N GLY A 80 9.13 -1.65 2.76
CA GLY A 80 7.75 -1.16 2.76
C GLY A 80 7.04 -1.38 4.10
N THR A 81 5.84 -0.83 4.20
CA THR A 81 4.99 -0.91 5.38
C THR A 81 4.27 -2.25 5.42
N SER A 82 4.16 -2.86 6.60
CA SER A 82 3.43 -4.12 6.78
C SER A 82 2.22 -3.96 7.68
N PHE A 83 1.13 -4.65 7.31
CA PHE A 83 -0.14 -4.68 8.02
C PHE A 83 -0.53 -6.14 8.29
N PHE A 84 -0.10 -6.65 9.44
CA PHE A 84 -0.42 -7.99 9.91
C PHE A 84 -1.72 -7.99 10.73
N GLY A 85 -2.51 -9.05 10.61
CA GLY A 85 -3.80 -9.14 11.28
C GLY A 85 -4.86 -8.21 10.70
N LEU A 86 -4.73 -7.81 9.42
CA LEU A 86 -5.74 -6.98 8.77
C LEU A 86 -7.06 -7.75 8.67
N SER A 87 -8.09 -7.27 9.36
CA SER A 87 -9.41 -7.87 9.43
C SER A 87 -10.44 -6.80 9.77
N PRO A 88 -11.68 -6.89 9.26
CA PRO A 88 -12.77 -5.98 9.64
C PRO A 88 -13.09 -5.99 11.14
N ILE A 89 -12.68 -7.02 11.88
CA ILE A 89 -12.89 -7.12 13.34
C ILE A 89 -11.73 -6.41 14.10
N ARG A 90 -10.60 -6.19 13.44
CA ARG A 90 -9.42 -5.52 13.99
C ARG A 90 -9.34 -4.08 13.47
N HIS A 91 -10.24 -3.25 13.99
CA HIS A 91 -10.38 -1.85 13.59
C HIS A 91 -9.10 -1.03 13.77
N ASP A 92 -8.21 -1.40 14.70
CA ASP A 92 -6.90 -0.76 14.89
C ASP A 92 -5.99 -0.94 13.68
N VAL A 93 -5.93 -2.14 13.12
CA VAL A 93 -5.10 -2.46 11.96
C VAL A 93 -5.75 -1.92 10.69
N GLU A 94 -7.08 -2.04 10.58
CA GLU A 94 -7.86 -1.49 9.48
C GLU A 94 -7.69 0.03 9.36
N GLN A 95 -7.85 0.77 10.47
CA GLN A 95 -7.71 2.21 10.45
C GLN A 95 -6.29 2.63 10.06
N ARG A 96 -5.26 1.96 10.62
CA ARG A 96 -3.86 2.21 10.23
C ARG A 96 -3.61 1.95 8.75
N PHE A 97 -4.25 0.93 8.18
CA PHE A 97 -4.17 0.63 6.75
C PHE A 97 -4.80 1.75 5.92
N ILE A 98 -5.99 2.22 6.29
CA ILE A 98 -6.68 3.34 5.63
C ILE A 98 -5.86 4.64 5.72
N ASP A 99 -5.40 5.00 6.92
CA ASP A 99 -4.64 6.23 7.16
C ASP A 99 -3.35 6.28 6.33
N PHE A 100 -2.67 5.13 6.19
CA PHE A 100 -1.48 5.02 5.35
C PHE A 100 -1.76 5.36 3.89
N PHE A 101 -2.90 4.90 3.33
CA PHE A 101 -3.27 5.23 1.96
C PHE A 101 -3.71 6.67 1.82
N ASP A 102 -4.56 7.17 2.72
CA ASP A 102 -5.01 8.56 2.69
C ASP A 102 -3.81 9.51 2.72
N GLN A 103 -2.85 9.29 3.64
CA GLN A 103 -1.62 10.06 3.70
C GLN A 103 -0.77 9.94 2.43
N SER A 104 -0.59 8.73 1.92
CA SER A 104 0.19 8.50 0.70
C SER A 104 -0.42 9.27 -0.49
N PHE A 105 -1.72 9.08 -0.74
CA PHE A 105 -2.40 9.73 -1.86
C PHE A 105 -2.46 11.25 -1.72
N ARG A 106 -2.64 11.80 -0.51
CA ARG A 106 -2.54 13.24 -0.26
C ARG A 106 -1.18 13.80 -0.60
N GLN A 107 -0.12 13.13 -0.16
CA GLN A 107 1.26 13.53 -0.45
C GLN A 107 1.53 13.55 -1.96
N TRP A 108 1.01 12.57 -2.70
CA TRP A 108 1.09 12.54 -4.17
C TRP A 108 0.32 13.65 -4.85
N ALA A 109 -0.91 13.87 -4.40
CA ALA A 109 -1.75 14.93 -4.91
C ALA A 109 -1.22 16.33 -4.57
N LYS A 110 -0.20 16.43 -3.69
CA LYS A 110 0.32 17.68 -3.12
C LYS A 110 -0.78 18.48 -2.39
N VAL A 111 -1.75 17.77 -1.83
CA VAL A 111 -2.81 18.32 -1.00
C VAL A 111 -2.45 17.99 0.43
N VAL A 112 -1.65 18.87 1.05
CA VAL A 112 -1.28 18.81 2.47
C VAL A 112 -2.35 19.53 3.29
#